data_AF-A0A3M0ZAC1-F1
#
_entry.id   AF-A0A3M0ZAC1-F1
#
_cell.length_a   1.000
_cell.length_b   1.000
_cell.length_c   1.000
_cell.angle_alpha   90.00
_cell.angle_beta   90.00
_cell.angle_gamma   90.00
#
_symmetry.space_group_name_H-M   'P 1'
#
loop_
_entity.id
_entity.type
_entity.pdbx_description
1 polymer ?
#
loop_
_entity_poly.entity_id
_entity_poly.type
_entity_poly.pdbx_seq_one_letter_code
_entity_poly.pdbx_strand_id
1 'polypeptide(L)'
;MLVPQVAVAAATVAALVGGKRLLEALAQAAAQVRSKALVWTLLLAHAAAYAVFVRLTREVFEGTAATSPALLVAWICAGLCVPGLLVAAAFPLEGVRMIARASGRVLLVATLAGLAAWLVGYVLEFALQPLRSATLATVYFLLSLVRSDAIADPAASTVGAGSFAVSVARQCSGYQGIGMIWVFLAVYLWAFRDVLRFPRSLLLVPIATAAVWLANALRVFLLVLLGAHGHEAIALGGFHRYVGALLFSAVALAVAWASNRSAYFRADVPSAAPQEGRATAAYLMPMLAVLALALVTGALGSGGLDRYYPLRVLAVLACLWWYRGCYGELRATLSWHAVLTGAAVFALWVATAQALPENPSVAAAAREFRTMAPPLAAAWLAFRLAGAIVTVPIAEELAFRGYLARRVTNRDFLAVPLTAMPWPGIIVSSLAFGALHNRILAGSAAGLVYALAARRRGELSDAVIAHATTNALLAAYVLITGNWGVWG
;
A
#
# COMPACT_ATOMS: atom_id res chain seq x y z
N MET A 1 -4.86 11.27 19.03
CA MET A 1 -4.95 10.42 17.81
C MET A 1 -6.24 9.58 17.70
N LEU A 2 -7.21 9.70 18.61
CA LEU A 2 -8.41 8.85 18.69
C LEU A 2 -9.53 9.24 17.70
N VAL A 3 -9.72 10.55 17.49
CA VAL A 3 -10.78 11.12 16.65
C VAL A 3 -10.67 10.72 15.16
N PRO A 4 -9.49 10.71 14.51
CA PRO A 4 -9.37 10.36 13.10
C PRO A 4 -9.78 8.92 12.78
N GLN A 5 -9.44 7.95 13.66
CA GLN A 5 -9.71 6.53 13.40
C GLN A 5 -11.20 6.20 13.53
N VAL A 6 -11.86 6.73 14.55
CA VAL A 6 -13.31 6.59 14.73
C VAL A 6 -14.06 7.27 13.59
N ALA A 7 -13.61 8.46 13.16
CA ALA A 7 -14.22 9.18 12.05
C ALA A 7 -14.08 8.44 10.71
N VAL A 8 -12.92 7.86 10.41
CA VAL A 8 -12.70 7.06 9.18
C VAL A 8 -13.52 5.78 9.19
N ALA A 9 -13.56 5.05 10.31
CA ALA A 9 -14.37 3.85 10.46
C ALA A 9 -15.88 4.16 10.32
N ALA A 10 -16.35 5.21 11.00
CA ALA A 10 -17.73 5.66 10.87
C ALA A 10 -18.07 6.11 9.46
N ALA A 11 -17.20 6.88 8.79
CA ALA A 11 -17.41 7.30 7.40
C ALA A 11 -17.51 6.10 6.44
N THR A 12 -16.69 5.07 6.67
CA THR A 12 -16.70 3.84 5.86
C THR A 12 -18.00 3.06 6.07
N VAL A 13 -18.46 2.91 7.32
CA VAL A 13 -19.74 2.25 7.62
C VAL A 13 -20.93 3.05 7.08
N ALA A 14 -20.91 4.39 7.19
CA ALA A 14 -21.94 5.25 6.64
C ALA A 14 -22.04 5.11 5.11
N ALA A 15 -20.89 5.04 4.42
CA ALA A 15 -20.83 4.82 2.98
C ALA A 15 -21.38 3.44 2.57
N LEU A 16 -21.06 2.39 3.34
CA LEU A 16 -21.47 1.02 3.04
C LEU A 16 -22.94 0.75 3.35
N VAL A 17 -23.46 1.23 4.48
CA VAL A 17 -24.79 0.88 4.99
C VAL A 17 -25.88 1.79 4.40
N GLY A 18 -25.55 3.04 4.07
CA GLY A 18 -26.56 4.02 3.65
C GLY A 18 -26.10 5.00 2.57
N GLY A 19 -25.01 4.71 1.86
CA GLY A 19 -24.40 5.64 0.90
C GLY A 19 -25.38 6.25 -0.11
N LYS A 20 -26.26 5.46 -0.71
CA LYS A 20 -27.28 5.98 -1.66
C LYS A 20 -28.27 6.94 -1.00
N ARG A 21 -28.84 6.57 0.15
CA ARG A 21 -29.79 7.41 0.90
C ARG A 21 -29.14 8.69 1.42
N LEU A 22 -27.89 8.60 1.86
CA LEU A 22 -27.11 9.74 2.31
C LEU A 22 -26.81 10.68 1.13
N LEU A 23 -26.39 10.15 -0.02
CA LEU A 23 -26.13 10.93 -1.23
C LEU A 23 -27.41 11.61 -1.77
N GLU A 24 -28.54 10.90 -1.76
CA GLU A 24 -29.85 11.45 -2.15
C GLU A 24 -30.29 12.57 -1.20
N ALA A 25 -30.15 12.39 0.12
CA ALA A 25 -30.46 13.42 1.11
C ALA A 25 -29.52 14.64 1.01
N LEU A 26 -28.23 14.40 0.74
CA LEU A 26 -27.25 15.47 0.50
C LEU A 26 -27.58 16.25 -0.79
N ALA A 27 -27.96 15.57 -1.87
CA ALA A 27 -28.37 16.21 -3.12
C ALA A 27 -29.64 17.04 -2.95
N GLN A 28 -30.64 16.53 -2.24
CA GLN A 28 -31.88 17.25 -1.93
C GLN A 28 -31.65 18.46 -1.02
N ALA A 29 -30.76 18.32 -0.02
CA ALA A 29 -30.40 19.43 0.86
C ALA A 29 -29.56 20.50 0.15
N ALA A 30 -28.68 20.10 -0.78
CA ALA A 30 -27.88 21.01 -1.59
C ALA A 30 -28.71 21.76 -2.65
N ALA A 31 -29.82 21.17 -3.11
CA ALA A 31 -30.75 21.81 -4.04
C ALA A 31 -31.56 22.97 -3.41
N GLN A 32 -31.51 23.12 -2.07
CA GLN A 32 -32.19 24.24 -1.39
C GLN A 32 -31.42 25.55 -1.62
N VAL A 33 -32.14 26.55 -2.12
CA VAL A 33 -31.56 27.84 -2.53
C VAL A 33 -31.12 28.65 -1.30
N ARG A 34 -29.85 29.07 -1.27
CA ARG A 34 -29.30 30.06 -0.34
C ARG A 34 -28.89 31.31 -1.09
N SER A 35 -28.91 32.46 -0.41
CA SER A 35 -28.36 33.69 -0.98
C SER A 35 -26.84 33.54 -1.14
N LYS A 36 -26.33 33.92 -2.32
CA LYS A 36 -24.88 33.89 -2.60
C LYS A 36 -24.09 34.70 -1.58
N ALA A 37 -24.64 35.84 -1.13
CA ALA A 37 -24.04 36.69 -0.11
C ALA A 37 -23.80 35.94 1.21
N LEU A 38 -24.81 35.22 1.73
CA LEU A 38 -24.68 34.48 2.98
C LEU A 38 -23.68 33.32 2.87
N VAL A 39 -23.64 32.63 1.73
CA VAL A 39 -22.65 31.57 1.48
C VAL A 39 -21.24 32.14 1.53
N TRP A 40 -20.99 33.26 0.86
CA TRP A 40 -19.69 33.94 0.91
C TRP A 40 -19.33 34.41 2.31
N THR A 41 -20.27 34.97 3.08
CA THR A 41 -20.02 35.35 4.47
C THR A 41 -19.62 34.15 5.34
N LEU A 42 -20.28 33.01 5.16
CA LEU A 42 -19.96 31.78 5.92
C LEU A 42 -18.63 31.15 5.48
N LEU A 43 -18.29 31.22 4.19
CA LEU A 43 -16.98 30.77 3.69
C LEU A 43 -15.84 31.67 4.19
N LEU A 44 -16.05 32.98 4.24
CA LEU A 44 -15.09 33.92 4.84
C LEU A 44 -14.94 33.67 6.34
N ALA A 45 -16.05 33.45 7.07
CA ALA A 45 -16.01 33.08 8.48
C ALA A 45 -15.30 31.73 8.69
N HIS A 46 -15.50 30.75 7.80
CA HIS A 46 -14.81 29.47 7.82
C HIS A 46 -13.29 29.66 7.63
N ALA A 47 -12.88 30.48 6.65
CA ALA A 47 -11.46 30.78 6.42
C ALA A 47 -10.82 31.45 7.64
N ALA A 48 -11.53 32.40 8.28
CA ALA A 48 -11.08 33.05 9.51
C ALA A 48 -10.98 32.06 10.68
N ALA A 49 -12.01 31.22 10.91
CA ALA A 49 -12.00 30.20 11.94
C ALA A 49 -10.87 29.17 11.72
N TYR A 50 -10.60 28.81 10.46
CA TYR A 50 -9.51 27.92 10.09
C TYR A 50 -8.15 28.54 10.39
N ALA A 51 -7.94 29.83 10.06
CA ALA A 51 -6.71 30.53 10.40
C ALA A 51 -6.47 30.59 11.92
N VAL A 52 -7.51 30.86 12.71
CA VAL A 52 -7.47 30.82 14.17
C VAL A 52 -7.14 29.41 14.67
N PHE A 53 -7.80 28.38 14.13
CA PHE A 53 -7.55 26.99 14.51
C PHE A 53 -6.11 26.56 14.21
N VAL A 54 -5.56 26.91 13.05
CA VAL A 54 -4.16 26.63 12.69
C VAL A 54 -3.20 27.34 13.65
N ARG A 55 -3.47 28.61 13.99
CA ARG A 55 -2.65 29.37 14.94
C ARG A 55 -2.66 28.72 16.33
N LEU A 56 -3.83 28.39 16.86
CA LEU A 56 -3.98 27.72 18.15
C LEU A 56 -3.35 26.31 18.14
N THR A 57 -3.43 25.59 17.03
CA THR A 57 -2.79 24.28 16.88
C THR A 57 -1.27 24.40 17.00
N ARG A 58 -0.65 25.40 16.36
CA ARG A 58 0.78 25.68 16.55
C ARG A 58 1.12 25.98 18.00
N GLU A 59 0.34 26.83 18.67
CA GLU A 59 0.58 27.15 20.08
C GLU A 59 0.40 25.94 21.02
N VAL A 60 -0.54 25.03 20.73
CA VAL A 60 -0.78 23.83 21.55
C VAL A 60 0.31 22.78 21.37
N PHE A 61 0.84 22.59 20.15
CA PHE A 61 1.78 21.50 19.84
C PHE A 61 3.25 21.94 19.71
N GLU A 62 3.50 23.18 19.33
CA GLU A 62 4.85 23.75 19.10
C GLU A 62 5.20 24.84 20.11
N GLY A 63 4.25 25.25 20.97
CA GLY A 63 4.46 26.27 21.99
C GLY A 63 5.46 25.82 23.07
N THR A 64 6.27 26.76 23.54
CA THR A 64 7.28 26.52 24.60
C THR A 64 6.69 26.59 26.01
N ALA A 65 5.44 27.04 26.16
CA ALA A 65 4.74 27.16 27.44
C ALA A 65 3.74 26.01 27.67
N ALA A 66 3.48 25.68 28.94
CA ALA A 66 2.48 24.68 29.30
C ALA A 66 1.09 25.07 28.78
N THR A 67 0.40 24.13 28.14
CA THR A 67 -0.94 24.35 27.56
C THR A 67 -1.95 24.69 28.66
N SER A 68 -2.48 25.91 28.65
CA SER A 68 -3.51 26.31 29.62
C SER A 68 -4.87 25.67 29.28
N PRO A 69 -5.74 25.38 30.27
CA PRO A 69 -7.09 24.88 30.01
C PRO A 69 -7.92 25.82 29.11
N ALA A 70 -7.73 27.13 29.25
CA ALA A 70 -8.38 28.13 28.41
C ALA A 70 -7.94 28.03 26.94
N LEU A 71 -6.64 27.81 26.70
CA LEU A 71 -6.10 27.60 25.35
C LEU A 71 -6.67 26.33 24.71
N LEU A 72 -6.78 25.25 25.49
CA LEU A 72 -7.35 23.98 25.03
C LEU A 72 -8.84 24.13 24.67
N VAL A 73 -9.62 24.83 25.50
CA VAL A 73 -11.04 25.10 25.21
C VAL A 73 -11.18 25.97 23.96
N ALA A 74 -10.38 27.03 23.82
CA ALA A 74 -10.37 27.87 22.62
C ALA A 74 -10.02 27.06 21.37
N TRP A 75 -9.05 26.15 21.47
CA TRP A 75 -8.65 25.27 20.38
C TRP A 75 -9.75 24.29 19.97
N ILE A 76 -10.43 23.66 20.94
CA ILE A 76 -11.58 22.78 20.69
C ILE A 76 -12.74 23.56 20.03
N CYS A 77 -13.09 24.72 20.57
CA CYS A 77 -14.14 25.57 20.01
C CYS A 77 -13.83 26.00 18.58
N ALA A 78 -12.60 26.45 18.31
CA ALA A 78 -12.16 26.79 16.96
C ALA A 78 -12.24 25.56 16.03
N GLY A 79 -11.80 24.39 16.51
CA GLY A 79 -11.85 23.14 15.77
C GLY A 79 -13.26 22.66 15.43
N LEU A 80 -14.26 22.95 16.28
CA LEU A 80 -15.67 22.66 16.01
C LEU A 80 -16.33 23.69 15.09
N CYS A 81 -15.93 24.96 15.19
CA CYS A 81 -16.44 26.04 14.34
C CYS A 81 -16.07 25.84 12.87
N VAL A 82 -14.89 25.31 12.56
CA VAL A 82 -14.42 25.08 11.18
C VAL A 82 -15.39 24.18 10.37
N PRO A 83 -15.66 22.92 10.77
CA PRO A 83 -16.61 22.07 10.07
C PRO A 83 -18.05 22.58 10.22
N GLY A 84 -18.41 23.21 11.35
CA GLY A 84 -19.73 23.79 11.56
C GLY A 84 -20.08 24.89 10.55
N LEU A 85 -19.15 25.81 10.29
CA LEU A 85 -19.30 26.88 9.32
C LEU A 85 -19.31 26.35 7.88
N LEU A 86 -18.56 25.29 7.59
CA LEU A 86 -18.57 24.65 6.28
C LEU A 86 -19.91 23.94 5.99
N VAL A 87 -20.43 23.21 6.98
CA VAL A 87 -21.76 22.59 6.92
C VAL A 87 -22.84 23.67 6.80
N ALA A 88 -22.72 24.76 7.57
CA ALA A 88 -23.63 25.89 7.48
C ALA A 88 -23.54 26.61 6.13
N ALA A 89 -22.37 26.65 5.47
CA ALA A 89 -22.24 27.20 4.12
C ALA A 89 -22.89 26.29 3.07
N ALA A 90 -22.70 24.97 3.21
CA ALA A 90 -23.18 23.97 2.27
C ALA A 90 -24.69 23.69 2.37
N PHE A 91 -25.28 23.78 3.57
CA PHE A 91 -26.66 23.37 3.80
C PHE A 91 -27.44 24.37 4.69
N PRO A 92 -28.68 24.77 4.34
CA PRO A 92 -29.60 25.44 5.26
C PRO A 92 -29.92 24.57 6.49
N LEU A 93 -30.31 25.21 7.60
CA LEU A 93 -30.70 24.50 8.84
C LEU A 93 -31.78 23.43 8.58
N GLU A 94 -32.69 23.69 7.65
CA GLU A 94 -33.70 22.74 7.22
C GLU A 94 -33.11 21.56 6.45
N GLY A 95 -32.17 21.80 5.54
CA GLY A 95 -31.38 20.76 4.85
C GLY A 95 -30.57 19.91 5.83
N VAL A 96 -29.94 20.52 6.85
CA VAL A 96 -29.23 19.80 7.91
C VAL A 96 -30.18 18.94 8.74
N ARG A 97 -31.34 19.47 9.13
CA ARG A 97 -32.39 18.71 9.84
C ARG A 97 -32.94 17.57 8.98
N MET A 98 -33.08 17.78 7.67
CA MET A 98 -33.52 16.76 6.72
C MET A 98 -32.49 15.63 6.60
N ILE A 99 -31.21 15.96 6.43
CA ILE A 99 -30.11 14.98 6.43
C ILE A 99 -30.09 14.21 7.76
N ALA A 100 -30.21 14.92 8.89
CA ALA A 100 -30.21 14.31 10.22
C ALA A 100 -31.42 13.39 10.45
N ARG A 101 -32.60 13.71 9.91
CA ARG A 101 -33.80 12.84 10.01
C ARG A 101 -33.75 11.66 9.04
N ALA A 102 -33.35 11.89 7.80
CA ALA A 102 -33.27 10.86 6.76
C ALA A 102 -32.13 9.87 7.02
N SER A 103 -31.01 10.35 7.56
CA SER A 103 -29.79 9.57 7.76
C SER A 103 -29.44 9.36 9.23
N GLY A 104 -30.24 9.82 10.19
CA GLY A 104 -29.92 9.75 11.62
C GLY A 104 -29.68 8.34 12.13
N ARG A 105 -30.46 7.37 11.67
CA ARG A 105 -30.22 5.95 11.97
C ARG A 105 -28.93 5.42 11.34
N VAL A 106 -28.62 5.83 10.11
CA VAL A 106 -27.38 5.43 9.41
C VAL A 106 -26.16 6.03 10.09
N LEU A 107 -26.21 7.32 10.44
CA LEU A 107 -25.16 8.03 11.16
C LEU A 107 -24.96 7.45 12.57
N LEU A 108 -26.04 7.16 13.30
CA LEU A 108 -25.95 6.52 14.61
C LEU A 108 -25.32 5.13 14.52
N VAL A 109 -25.77 4.29 13.58
CA VAL A 109 -25.19 2.95 13.35
C VAL A 109 -23.73 3.06 12.94
N ALA A 110 -23.38 4.01 12.08
CA ALA A 110 -22.01 4.25 11.66
C ALA A 110 -21.10 4.72 12.80
N THR A 111 -21.56 5.65 13.63
CA THR A 111 -20.83 6.13 14.82
C THR A 111 -20.67 5.02 15.85
N LEU A 112 -21.74 4.26 16.14
CA LEU A 112 -21.67 3.12 17.06
C LEU A 112 -20.75 2.02 16.54
N ALA A 113 -20.78 1.72 15.24
CA ALA A 113 -19.87 0.76 14.63
C ALA A 113 -18.42 1.26 14.62
N GLY A 114 -18.18 2.55 14.38
CA GLY A 114 -16.85 3.16 14.46
C GLY A 114 -16.29 3.15 15.88
N LEU A 115 -17.12 3.46 16.88
CA LEU A 115 -16.78 3.35 18.30
C LEU A 115 -16.52 1.90 18.71
N ALA A 116 -17.33 0.95 18.24
CA ALA A 116 -17.14 -0.47 18.49
C ALA A 116 -15.84 -0.98 17.84
N ALA A 117 -15.54 -0.60 16.60
CA ALA A 117 -14.29 -0.97 15.91
C ALA A 117 -13.06 -0.40 16.64
N TRP A 118 -13.14 0.85 17.10
CA TRP A 118 -12.09 1.45 17.92
C TRP A 118 -11.95 0.73 19.28
N LEU A 119 -13.06 0.47 19.97
CA LEU A 119 -13.06 -0.23 21.25
C LEU A 119 -12.49 -1.65 21.10
N VAL A 120 -12.86 -2.36 20.03
CA VAL A 120 -12.28 -3.67 19.70
C VAL A 120 -10.78 -3.53 19.46
N GLY A 121 -10.31 -2.52 18.73
CA GLY A 121 -8.88 -2.25 18.55
C GLY A 121 -8.14 -1.96 19.86
N TYR A 122 -8.76 -1.20 20.77
CA TYR A 122 -8.23 -0.87 22.09
C TYR A 122 -8.22 -2.06 23.05
N VAL A 123 -9.28 -2.88 23.04
CA VAL A 123 -9.37 -4.10 23.84
C VAL A 123 -8.43 -5.18 23.30
N LEU A 124 -8.26 -5.27 21.98
CA LEU A 124 -7.24 -6.11 21.34
C LEU A 124 -5.84 -5.73 21.83
N GLU A 125 -5.57 -4.45 22.10
CA GLU A 125 -4.29 -4.00 22.65
C GLU A 125 -3.94 -4.68 23.99
N PHE A 126 -4.92 -4.91 24.86
CA PHE A 126 -4.75 -5.69 26.08
C PHE A 126 -4.71 -7.20 25.81
N ALA A 127 -5.50 -7.69 24.86
CA ALA A 127 -5.51 -9.11 24.46
C ALA A 127 -4.23 -9.56 23.73
N LEU A 128 -3.38 -8.63 23.29
CA LEU A 128 -2.13 -8.90 22.56
C LEU A 128 -0.90 -9.01 23.47
N GLN A 129 -1.02 -8.70 24.77
CA GLN A 129 0.06 -8.93 25.75
C GLN A 129 0.55 -10.38 25.77
N PRO A 130 -0.31 -11.41 25.81
CA PRO A 130 0.12 -12.81 25.75
C PRO A 130 0.89 -13.14 24.48
N LEU A 131 0.49 -12.57 23.33
CA LEU A 131 1.18 -12.82 22.05
C LEU A 131 2.59 -12.24 22.07
N ARG A 132 2.75 -11.03 22.62
CA ARG A 132 4.07 -10.39 22.79
C ARG A 132 4.96 -11.23 23.72
N SER A 133 4.43 -11.67 24.85
CA SER A 133 5.15 -12.54 25.79
C SER A 133 5.51 -13.89 25.16
N ALA A 134 4.61 -14.50 24.39
CA ALA A 134 4.87 -15.74 23.67
C ALA A 134 5.97 -15.57 22.62
N THR A 135 5.96 -14.46 21.86
CA THR A 135 7.02 -14.13 20.90
C THR A 135 8.36 -13.95 21.61
N LEU A 136 8.41 -13.19 22.72
CA LEU A 136 9.63 -13.02 23.52
C LEU A 136 10.17 -14.34 24.05
N ALA A 137 9.31 -15.17 24.64
CA ALA A 137 9.69 -16.48 25.16
C ALA A 137 10.22 -17.41 24.05
N THR A 138 9.57 -17.41 22.88
CA THR A 138 9.98 -18.22 21.73
C THR A 138 11.34 -17.75 21.19
N VAL A 139 11.54 -16.43 21.06
CA VAL A 139 12.82 -15.88 20.58
C VAL A 139 13.93 -16.17 21.58
N TYR A 140 13.68 -15.97 22.87
CA TYR A 140 14.65 -16.29 23.93
C TYR A 140 15.01 -17.77 23.92
N PHE A 141 14.02 -18.66 23.80
CA PHE A 141 14.25 -20.10 23.67
C PHE A 141 15.17 -20.40 22.46
N LEU A 142 14.85 -19.88 21.27
CA LEU A 142 15.68 -20.07 20.08
C LEU A 142 17.11 -19.52 20.25
N LEU A 143 17.27 -18.35 20.89
CA LEU A 143 18.58 -17.77 21.17
C LEU A 143 19.38 -18.65 22.14
N SER A 144 18.75 -19.17 23.19
CA SER A 144 19.40 -20.01 24.20
C SER A 144 19.94 -21.33 23.63
N LEU A 145 19.39 -21.81 22.51
CA LEU A 145 19.91 -22.99 21.80
C LEU A 145 21.24 -22.74 21.08
N VAL A 146 21.54 -21.47 20.75
CA VAL A 146 22.68 -21.09 19.91
C VAL A 146 23.71 -20.27 20.67
N ARG A 147 23.28 -19.51 21.68
CA ARG A 147 24.10 -18.56 22.42
C ARG A 147 23.87 -18.68 23.93
N SER A 148 24.96 -18.87 24.67
CA SER A 148 24.95 -18.98 26.14
C SER A 148 24.74 -17.64 26.85
N ASP A 149 24.97 -16.52 26.17
CA ASP A 149 24.81 -15.14 26.64
C ASP A 149 23.46 -14.51 26.20
N ALA A 150 22.47 -15.35 25.89
CA ALA A 150 21.12 -14.90 25.56
C ALA A 150 20.44 -14.27 26.80
N ILE A 151 19.85 -13.09 26.61
CA ILE A 151 19.15 -12.34 27.66
C ILE A 151 17.72 -12.01 27.22
N ALA A 152 16.80 -12.02 28.17
CA ALA A 152 15.42 -11.55 27.97
C ALA A 152 14.92 -10.84 29.23
N ASP A 153 14.31 -9.68 29.06
CA ASP A 153 13.59 -8.96 30.11
C ASP A 153 12.11 -8.82 29.69
N PRO A 154 11.21 -9.64 30.25
CA PRO A 154 9.79 -9.57 29.98
C PRO A 154 9.14 -8.24 30.37
N ALA A 155 9.65 -7.56 31.41
CA ALA A 155 9.10 -6.30 31.89
C ALA A 155 9.42 -5.16 30.91
N ALA A 156 10.66 -5.08 30.43
CA ALA A 156 11.06 -4.14 29.38
C ALA A 156 10.65 -4.58 27.96
N SER A 157 10.14 -5.82 27.82
CA SER A 157 9.87 -6.45 26.52
C SER A 157 11.11 -6.48 25.61
N THR A 158 12.28 -6.73 26.18
CA THR A 158 13.55 -6.77 25.45
C THR A 158 14.08 -8.19 25.35
N VAL A 159 14.75 -8.49 24.24
CA VAL A 159 15.45 -9.74 24.00
C VAL A 159 16.76 -9.45 23.27
N GLY A 160 17.83 -10.15 23.62
CA GLY A 160 19.17 -9.82 23.14
C GLY A 160 20.18 -10.95 23.34
N ALA A 161 21.39 -10.72 22.84
CA ALA A 161 22.56 -11.55 23.09
C ALA A 161 23.82 -10.66 23.06
N GLY A 162 24.72 -10.85 24.03
CA GLY A 162 25.93 -10.04 24.16
C GLY A 162 25.63 -8.55 24.37
N SER A 163 26.22 -7.69 23.54
CA SER A 163 26.01 -6.23 23.60
C SER A 163 24.78 -5.74 22.81
N PHE A 164 24.09 -6.63 22.10
CA PHE A 164 22.97 -6.25 21.23
C PHE A 164 21.63 -6.72 21.80
N ALA A 165 20.72 -5.79 22.05
CA ALA A 165 19.38 -6.07 22.53
C ALA A 165 18.34 -5.22 21.80
N VAL A 166 17.14 -5.78 21.62
CA VAL A 166 16.05 -5.14 20.89
C VAL A 166 14.78 -5.19 21.72
N SER A 167 14.07 -4.06 21.77
CA SER A 167 12.73 -4.00 22.33
C SER A 167 11.70 -4.48 21.31
N VAL A 168 10.93 -5.51 21.67
CA VAL A 168 9.84 -6.04 20.85
C VAL A 168 8.64 -5.10 20.98
N ALA A 169 8.64 -4.07 20.13
CA ALA A 169 7.52 -3.16 19.97
C ALA A 169 6.26 -3.88 19.44
N ARG A 170 5.09 -3.24 19.50
CA ARG A 170 3.81 -3.78 19.00
C ARG A 170 3.91 -4.35 17.58
N GLN A 171 4.63 -3.67 16.69
CA GLN A 171 4.83 -4.07 15.29
C GLN A 171 5.67 -5.36 15.15
N CYS A 172 6.47 -5.69 16.16
CA CYS A 172 7.34 -6.88 16.20
C CYS A 172 6.70 -8.08 16.91
N SER A 173 5.53 -7.90 17.53
CA SER A 173 4.82 -8.94 18.30
C SER A 173 4.24 -10.07 17.44
N GLY A 174 4.08 -9.84 16.13
CA GLY A 174 3.46 -10.77 15.17
C GLY A 174 2.05 -10.40 14.75
N TYR A 175 1.37 -9.48 15.47
CA TYR A 175 -0.01 -9.08 15.18
C TYR A 175 -0.22 -8.58 13.74
N GLN A 176 0.68 -7.72 13.24
CA GLN A 176 0.55 -7.17 11.89
C GLN A 176 0.58 -8.29 10.83
N GLY A 177 1.47 -9.27 10.98
CA GLY A 177 1.53 -10.43 10.10
C GLY A 177 0.25 -11.26 10.16
N ILE A 178 -0.29 -11.50 11.36
CA ILE A 178 -1.55 -12.23 11.57
C ILE A 178 -2.73 -11.50 10.92
N GLY A 179 -2.85 -10.18 11.10
CA GLY A 179 -3.90 -9.39 10.46
C GLY A 179 -3.80 -9.46 8.92
N MET A 180 -2.59 -9.31 8.37
CA MET A 180 -2.37 -9.41 6.92
C MET A 180 -2.69 -10.80 6.37
N ILE A 181 -2.33 -11.88 7.07
CA ILE A 181 -2.61 -13.24 6.59
C ILE A 181 -4.11 -13.55 6.66
N TRP A 182 -4.84 -13.00 7.63
CA TRP A 182 -6.30 -13.12 7.69
C TRP A 182 -6.98 -12.39 6.54
N VAL A 183 -6.54 -11.17 6.19
CA VAL A 183 -7.05 -10.44 5.02
C VAL A 183 -6.75 -11.24 3.74
N PHE A 184 -5.52 -11.71 3.58
CA PHE A 184 -5.13 -12.56 2.45
C PHE A 184 -6.01 -13.81 2.37
N LEU A 185 -6.18 -14.54 3.47
CA LEU A 185 -6.98 -15.76 3.51
C LEU A 185 -8.46 -15.50 3.29
N ALA A 186 -9.02 -14.40 3.78
CA ALA A 186 -10.40 -14.03 3.51
C ALA A 186 -10.63 -13.86 2.00
N VAL A 187 -9.73 -13.12 1.33
CA VAL A 187 -9.77 -12.94 -0.13
C VAL A 187 -9.52 -14.26 -0.85
N TYR A 188 -8.53 -15.05 -0.43
CA TYR A 188 -8.16 -16.32 -1.05
C TYR A 188 -9.27 -17.36 -0.93
N LEU A 189 -9.82 -17.57 0.26
CA LEU A 189 -10.93 -18.50 0.51
C LEU A 189 -12.18 -18.09 -0.27
N TRP A 190 -12.47 -16.78 -0.36
CA TRP A 190 -13.59 -16.27 -1.14
C TRP A 190 -13.39 -16.41 -2.65
N ALA A 191 -12.21 -16.08 -3.16
CA ALA A 191 -11.89 -16.11 -4.58
C ALA A 191 -11.80 -17.54 -5.14
N PHE A 192 -11.35 -18.48 -4.31
CA PHE A 192 -11.22 -19.90 -4.66
C PHE A 192 -12.32 -20.76 -4.04
N ARG A 193 -13.47 -20.16 -3.64
CA ARG A 193 -14.52 -20.88 -2.92
C ARG A 193 -15.11 -22.06 -3.69
N ASP A 194 -15.12 -21.97 -5.02
CA ASP A 194 -15.64 -23.01 -5.90
C ASP A 194 -14.61 -24.14 -6.16
N VAL A 195 -13.35 -23.92 -5.80
CA VAL A 195 -12.23 -24.87 -5.99
C VAL A 195 -11.76 -25.48 -4.66
N LEU A 196 -12.16 -24.88 -3.54
CA LEU A 196 -11.79 -25.32 -2.19
C LEU A 196 -12.93 -26.08 -1.51
N ARG A 197 -12.60 -27.10 -0.73
CA ARG A 197 -13.57 -27.90 0.05
C ARG A 197 -13.92 -27.20 1.36
N PHE A 198 -15.12 -26.64 1.44
CA PHE A 198 -15.69 -26.14 2.71
C PHE A 198 -16.38 -27.27 3.49
N PRO A 199 -16.30 -27.30 4.83
CA PRO A 199 -15.65 -26.31 5.71
C PRO A 199 -14.14 -26.55 5.94
N ARG A 200 -13.54 -27.61 5.38
CA ARG A 200 -12.15 -28.02 5.66
C ARG A 200 -11.13 -26.92 5.43
N SER A 201 -11.30 -26.11 4.39
CA SER A 201 -10.41 -24.98 4.08
C SER A 201 -10.36 -23.88 5.14
N LEU A 202 -11.30 -23.85 6.10
CA LEU A 202 -11.21 -22.95 7.25
C LEU A 202 -10.04 -23.29 8.19
N LEU A 203 -9.53 -24.53 8.15
CA LEU A 203 -8.31 -24.91 8.89
C LEU A 203 -7.06 -24.18 8.39
N LEU A 204 -7.08 -23.60 7.18
CA LEU A 204 -5.97 -22.78 6.69
C LEU A 204 -5.78 -21.52 7.56
N VAL A 205 -6.84 -21.03 8.23
CA VAL A 205 -6.77 -19.85 9.11
C VAL A 205 -5.85 -20.10 10.32
N PRO A 206 -6.10 -21.08 11.20
CA PRO A 206 -5.20 -21.34 12.32
C PRO A 206 -3.80 -21.78 11.87
N ILE A 207 -3.68 -22.58 10.79
CA ILE A 207 -2.39 -23.04 10.26
C ILE A 207 -1.53 -21.85 9.80
N ALA A 208 -2.08 -20.97 8.96
CA ALA A 208 -1.35 -19.82 8.45
C ALA A 208 -1.07 -18.79 9.55
N THR A 209 -1.97 -18.65 10.53
CA THR A 209 -1.75 -17.80 11.72
C THR A 209 -0.52 -18.27 12.50
N ALA A 210 -0.45 -19.57 12.81
CA ALA A 210 0.70 -20.15 13.50
C ALA A 210 1.98 -20.03 12.67
N ALA A 211 1.92 -20.30 11.36
CA ALA A 211 3.07 -20.21 10.47
C ALA A 211 3.62 -18.78 10.37
N VAL A 212 2.78 -17.76 10.22
CA VAL A 212 3.21 -16.35 10.18
C VAL A 212 3.75 -15.89 11.53
N TRP A 213 3.15 -16.32 12.63
CA TRP A 213 3.66 -16.03 13.97
C TRP A 213 5.06 -16.63 14.20
N LEU A 214 5.25 -17.91 13.85
CA LEU A 214 6.56 -18.57 13.91
C LEU A 214 7.60 -17.90 13.00
N ALA A 215 7.19 -17.51 11.78
CA ALA A 215 8.05 -16.78 10.87
C ALA A 215 8.46 -15.41 11.44
N ASN A 216 7.55 -14.73 12.16
CA ASN A 216 7.89 -13.49 12.87
C ASN A 216 8.87 -13.75 14.03
N ALA A 217 8.68 -14.82 14.83
CA ALA A 217 9.63 -15.19 15.87
C ALA A 217 11.03 -15.49 15.28
N LEU A 218 11.09 -16.26 14.20
CA LEU A 218 12.33 -16.52 13.45
C LEU A 218 12.98 -15.22 12.96
N ARG A 219 12.20 -14.28 12.42
CA ARG A 219 12.70 -12.96 12.01
C ARG A 219 13.39 -12.22 13.15
N VAL A 220 12.75 -12.14 14.33
CA VAL A 220 13.31 -11.42 15.48
C VAL A 220 14.56 -12.14 16.00
N PHE A 221 14.54 -13.47 16.06
CA PHE A 221 15.71 -14.29 16.41
C PHE A 221 16.91 -14.00 15.49
N LEU A 222 16.71 -14.07 14.17
CA LEU A 222 17.77 -13.80 13.20
C LEU A 222 18.27 -12.35 13.26
N LEU A 223 17.36 -11.40 13.53
CA LEU A 223 17.70 -9.99 13.70
C LEU A 223 18.65 -9.80 14.90
N VAL A 224 18.36 -10.43 16.04
CA VAL A 224 19.22 -10.37 17.23
C VAL A 224 20.57 -11.03 16.97
N LEU A 225 20.59 -12.20 16.33
CA LEU A 225 21.86 -12.86 15.96
C LEU A 225 22.70 -11.98 15.03
N LEU A 226 22.09 -11.37 14.02
CA LEU A 226 22.79 -10.51 13.07
C LEU A 226 23.40 -9.28 13.76
N GLY A 227 22.64 -8.63 14.65
CA GLY A 227 23.13 -7.52 15.45
C GLY A 227 24.26 -7.91 16.40
N ALA A 228 24.14 -9.07 17.07
CA ALA A 228 25.17 -9.59 17.97
C ALA A 228 26.49 -9.97 17.26
N HIS A 229 26.48 -10.20 15.93
CA HIS A 229 27.67 -10.41 15.12
C HIS A 229 28.26 -9.09 14.55
N GLY A 230 27.80 -7.93 15.02
CA GLY A 230 28.33 -6.62 14.63
C GLY A 230 27.69 -6.02 13.38
N HIS A 231 26.59 -6.59 12.88
CA HIS A 231 25.87 -6.08 11.70
C HIS A 231 24.61 -5.27 12.07
N GLU A 232 24.72 -4.39 13.08
CA GLU A 232 23.59 -3.65 13.66
C GLU A 232 22.84 -2.80 12.63
N ALA A 233 23.55 -2.13 11.72
CA ALA A 233 22.95 -1.29 10.68
C ALA A 233 22.08 -2.10 9.70
N ILE A 234 22.47 -3.34 9.39
CA ILE A 234 21.68 -4.24 8.53
C ILE A 234 20.49 -4.80 9.31
N ALA A 235 20.72 -5.18 10.57
CA ALA A 235 19.70 -5.74 11.46
C ALA A 235 18.52 -4.77 11.68
N LEU A 236 18.80 -3.52 12.03
CA LEU A 236 17.79 -2.50 12.30
C LEU A 236 17.24 -1.84 11.02
N GLY A 237 18.03 -1.81 9.95
CA GLY A 237 17.65 -1.25 8.65
C GLY A 237 16.92 -2.24 7.75
N GLY A 238 17.63 -2.79 6.76
CA GLY A 238 17.05 -3.62 5.72
C GLY A 238 16.43 -4.93 6.23
N PHE A 239 17.10 -5.61 7.16
CA PHE A 239 16.67 -6.91 7.63
C PHE A 239 15.27 -6.85 8.27
N HIS A 240 15.07 -5.92 9.22
CA HIS A 240 13.81 -5.80 9.96
C HIS A 240 12.59 -5.65 9.04
N ARG A 241 12.67 -4.79 8.02
CA ARG A 241 11.55 -4.49 7.13
C ARG A 241 11.37 -5.52 6.02
N TYR A 242 12.43 -5.87 5.30
CA TYR A 242 12.32 -6.67 4.08
C TYR A 242 12.22 -8.16 4.37
N VAL A 243 12.92 -8.68 5.38
CA VAL A 243 12.83 -10.11 5.74
C VAL A 243 11.45 -10.47 6.27
N GLY A 244 10.80 -9.55 6.99
CA GLY A 244 9.40 -9.74 7.41
C GLY A 244 8.46 -9.90 6.22
N ALA A 245 8.58 -9.04 5.20
CA ALA A 245 7.79 -9.15 3.98
C ALA A 245 8.12 -10.42 3.17
N LEU A 246 9.39 -10.81 3.11
CA LEU A 246 9.82 -12.04 2.43
C LEU A 246 9.24 -13.29 3.09
N LEU A 247 9.38 -13.42 4.42
CA LEU A 247 8.86 -14.54 5.19
C LEU A 247 7.33 -14.60 5.12
N PHE A 248 6.65 -13.45 5.23
CA PHE A 248 5.20 -13.38 5.05
C PHE A 248 4.77 -13.88 3.66
N SER A 249 5.43 -13.40 2.61
CA SER A 249 5.13 -13.81 1.23
C SER A 249 5.38 -15.30 1.02
N ALA A 250 6.49 -15.83 1.57
CA ALA A 250 6.81 -17.24 1.51
C ALA A 250 5.73 -18.10 2.19
N VAL A 251 5.27 -17.71 3.39
CA VAL A 251 4.19 -18.42 4.09
C VAL A 251 2.88 -18.35 3.31
N ALA A 252 2.48 -17.17 2.82
CA ALA A 252 1.24 -17.01 2.05
C ALA A 252 1.25 -17.87 0.77
N LEU A 253 2.37 -17.88 0.04
CA LEU A 253 2.56 -18.71 -1.15
C LEU A 253 2.59 -20.20 -0.81
N ALA A 254 3.28 -20.60 0.26
CA ALA A 254 3.35 -21.99 0.70
C ALA A 254 1.96 -22.52 1.09
N VAL A 255 1.17 -21.71 1.81
CA VAL A 255 -0.21 -22.04 2.16
C VAL A 255 -1.06 -22.19 0.91
N ALA A 256 -1.03 -21.23 -0.01
CA ALA A 256 -1.78 -21.28 -1.26
C ALA A 256 -1.35 -22.45 -2.17
N TRP A 257 -0.06 -22.77 -2.20
CA TRP A 257 0.47 -23.90 -2.96
C TRP A 257 0.03 -25.23 -2.33
N ALA A 258 0.17 -25.39 -1.02
CA ALA A 258 -0.18 -26.61 -0.30
C ALA A 258 -1.69 -26.90 -0.36
N SER A 259 -2.53 -25.87 -0.22
CA SER A 259 -3.99 -26.01 -0.36
C SER A 259 -4.40 -26.42 -1.77
N ASN A 260 -3.73 -25.91 -2.81
CA ASN A 260 -4.01 -26.27 -4.21
C ASN A 260 -3.43 -27.63 -4.64
N ARG A 261 -2.49 -28.20 -3.88
CA ARG A 261 -1.90 -29.53 -4.14
C ARG A 261 -2.54 -30.63 -3.29
N SER A 262 -3.15 -30.27 -2.16
CA SER A 262 -3.72 -31.21 -1.22
C SER A 262 -5.13 -31.62 -1.60
N ALA A 263 -5.36 -32.93 -1.77
CA ALA A 263 -6.70 -33.50 -1.93
C ALA A 263 -7.60 -33.24 -0.71
N TYR A 264 -7.02 -32.90 0.45
CA TYR A 264 -7.78 -32.57 1.65
C TYR A 264 -8.51 -31.22 1.52
N PHE A 265 -7.86 -30.23 0.91
CA PHE A 265 -8.35 -28.85 0.78
C PHE A 265 -8.99 -28.56 -0.58
N ARG A 266 -8.57 -29.23 -1.65
CA ARG A 266 -9.05 -28.97 -3.01
C ARG A 266 -10.26 -29.82 -3.38
N ALA A 267 -11.25 -29.20 -4.00
CA ALA A 267 -12.37 -29.89 -4.65
C ALA A 267 -11.93 -30.48 -6.00
N ASP A 268 -12.59 -31.54 -6.46
CA ASP A 268 -12.32 -32.12 -7.78
C ASP A 268 -12.97 -31.25 -8.85
N VAL A 269 -12.22 -30.24 -9.27
CA VAL A 269 -12.57 -29.34 -10.37
C VAL A 269 -11.63 -29.63 -11.54
N PRO A 270 -12.13 -29.62 -12.79
CA PRO A 270 -11.28 -29.73 -13.97
C PRO A 270 -10.11 -28.75 -13.90
N SER A 271 -8.88 -29.27 -14.06
CA SER A 271 -7.69 -28.42 -14.08
C SER A 271 -7.75 -27.47 -15.27
N ALA A 272 -7.37 -26.21 -15.05
CA ALA A 272 -7.15 -25.25 -16.13
C ALA A 272 -6.20 -25.85 -17.17
N ALA A 273 -6.43 -25.52 -18.45
CA ALA A 273 -5.60 -26.00 -19.54
C ALA A 273 -4.14 -25.52 -19.35
N PRO A 274 -3.12 -26.34 -19.69
CA PRO A 274 -1.71 -25.96 -19.54
C PRO A 274 -1.34 -24.62 -20.21
N GLN A 275 -2.05 -24.24 -21.27
CA GLN A 275 -1.83 -22.99 -22.01
C GLN A 275 -2.28 -21.75 -21.22
N GLU A 276 -3.40 -21.81 -20.49
CA GLU A 276 -3.86 -20.72 -19.60
C GLU A 276 -2.87 -20.45 -18.46
N GLY A 277 -2.30 -21.53 -17.89
CA GLY A 277 -1.28 -21.43 -16.86
C GLY A 277 0.00 -20.76 -17.37
N ARG A 278 0.43 -21.12 -18.59
CA ARG A 278 1.61 -20.50 -19.23
C ARG A 278 1.38 -19.02 -19.56
N ALA A 279 0.19 -18.65 -20.04
CA ALA A 279 -0.17 -17.26 -20.29
C ALA A 279 -0.22 -16.44 -18.99
N THR A 280 -0.83 -16.98 -17.94
CA THR A 280 -0.86 -16.33 -16.61
C THR A 280 0.55 -16.07 -16.09
N ALA A 281 1.45 -17.06 -16.20
CA ALA A 281 2.85 -16.90 -15.79
C ALA A 281 3.57 -15.84 -16.64
N ALA A 282 3.36 -15.81 -17.96
CA ALA A 282 3.99 -14.83 -18.83
C ALA A 282 3.65 -13.37 -18.46
N TYR A 283 2.41 -13.11 -18.02
CA TYR A 283 1.96 -11.76 -17.68
C TYR A 283 2.30 -11.35 -16.24
N LEU A 284 2.45 -12.30 -15.31
CA LEU A 284 2.71 -12.01 -13.89
C LEU A 284 4.18 -12.12 -13.49
N MET A 285 4.93 -13.09 -14.03
CA MET A 285 6.29 -13.40 -13.59
C MET A 285 7.27 -12.23 -13.70
N PRO A 286 7.24 -11.37 -14.74
CA PRO A 286 8.09 -10.18 -14.78
C PRO A 286 7.91 -9.27 -13.55
N MET A 287 6.65 -8.97 -13.19
CA MET A 287 6.34 -8.15 -12.01
C MET A 287 6.73 -8.85 -10.71
N LEU A 288 6.40 -10.14 -10.57
CA LEU A 288 6.76 -10.91 -9.39
C LEU A 288 8.28 -11.03 -9.21
N ALA A 289 9.04 -11.12 -10.31
CA ALA A 289 10.50 -11.12 -10.27
C ALA A 289 11.06 -9.78 -9.76
N VAL A 290 10.53 -8.64 -10.24
CA VAL A 290 10.92 -7.31 -9.71
C VAL A 290 10.65 -7.24 -8.21
N LEU A 291 9.44 -7.62 -7.78
CA LEU A 291 9.04 -7.54 -6.37
C LEU A 291 9.88 -8.47 -5.49
N ALA A 292 10.07 -9.72 -5.91
CA ALA A 292 10.85 -10.71 -5.17
C ALA A 292 12.31 -10.25 -5.02
N LEU A 293 12.95 -9.85 -6.12
CA LEU A 293 14.32 -9.34 -6.05
C LEU A 293 14.39 -8.03 -5.27
N ALA A 294 13.36 -7.19 -5.32
CA ALA A 294 13.35 -5.98 -4.52
C ALA A 294 13.34 -6.25 -3.00
N LEU A 295 12.60 -7.28 -2.57
CA LEU A 295 12.63 -7.73 -1.19
C LEU A 295 13.99 -8.33 -0.81
N VAL A 296 14.58 -9.16 -1.67
CA VAL A 296 15.88 -9.79 -1.42
C VAL A 296 16.99 -8.75 -1.37
N THR A 297 17.10 -7.86 -2.38
CA THR A 297 18.15 -6.84 -2.40
C THR A 297 17.96 -5.80 -1.32
N GLY A 298 16.71 -5.47 -0.98
CA GLY A 298 16.39 -4.60 0.16
C GLY A 298 16.84 -5.18 1.50
N ALA A 299 16.69 -6.49 1.71
CA ALA A 299 17.12 -7.17 2.94
C ALA A 299 18.64 -7.13 3.14
N LEU A 300 19.40 -7.10 2.05
CA LEU A 300 20.86 -6.99 2.06
C LEU A 300 21.36 -5.54 2.20
N GLY A 301 20.47 -4.55 1.99
CA GLY A 301 20.81 -3.14 2.00
C GLY A 301 20.74 -2.49 3.40
N SER A 302 21.47 -1.39 3.57
CA SER A 302 21.48 -0.54 4.77
C SER A 302 20.47 0.61 4.75
N GLY A 303 19.53 0.60 3.78
CA GLY A 303 18.51 1.66 3.63
C GLY A 303 18.92 2.86 2.74
N GLY A 304 20.05 2.76 2.04
CA GLY A 304 20.57 3.75 1.07
C GLY A 304 20.28 3.40 -0.39
N LEU A 305 21.27 3.59 -1.27
CA LEU A 305 21.16 3.29 -2.70
C LEU A 305 21.07 1.77 -2.91
N ASP A 306 20.08 1.30 -3.69
CA ASP A 306 20.02 -0.12 -4.07
C ASP A 306 21.10 -0.45 -5.11
N ARG A 307 22.27 -0.86 -4.62
CA ARG A 307 23.42 -1.25 -5.46
C ARG A 307 23.12 -2.46 -6.34
N TYR A 308 22.18 -3.32 -5.93
CA TYR A 308 21.81 -4.54 -6.63
C TYR A 308 20.65 -4.37 -7.60
N TYR A 309 20.22 -3.13 -7.84
CA TYR A 309 19.17 -2.81 -8.82
C TYR A 309 19.37 -3.48 -10.20
N PRO A 310 20.60 -3.61 -10.76
CA PRO A 310 20.82 -4.32 -12.01
C PRO A 310 20.26 -5.75 -12.03
N LEU A 311 20.29 -6.46 -10.89
CA LEU A 311 19.76 -7.82 -10.81
C LEU A 311 18.25 -7.85 -11.10
N ARG A 312 17.50 -6.83 -10.68
CA ARG A 312 16.05 -6.71 -10.94
C ARG A 312 15.79 -6.61 -12.45
N VAL A 313 16.57 -5.78 -13.13
CA VAL A 313 16.47 -5.59 -14.59
C VAL A 313 16.76 -6.89 -15.33
N LEU A 314 17.86 -7.57 -14.96
CA LEU A 314 18.25 -8.84 -15.57
C LEU A 314 17.20 -9.94 -15.34
N ALA A 315 16.60 -10.01 -14.14
CA ALA A 315 15.55 -10.98 -13.85
C ALA A 315 14.30 -10.75 -14.71
N VAL A 316 13.87 -9.49 -14.89
CA VAL A 316 12.75 -9.17 -15.77
C VAL A 316 13.06 -9.55 -17.21
N LEU A 317 14.24 -9.19 -17.71
CA LEU A 317 14.65 -9.53 -19.07
C LEU A 317 14.68 -11.06 -19.28
N ALA A 318 15.16 -11.82 -18.29
CA ALA A 318 15.14 -13.28 -18.32
C ALA A 318 13.70 -13.82 -18.38
N CYS A 319 12.77 -13.29 -17.59
CA CYS A 319 11.35 -13.65 -17.66
C CYS A 319 10.75 -13.34 -19.04
N LEU A 320 10.96 -12.11 -19.55
CA LEU A 320 10.44 -11.69 -20.85
C LEU A 320 11.01 -12.54 -21.99
N TRP A 321 12.29 -12.90 -21.92
CA TRP A 321 12.93 -13.78 -22.90
C TRP A 321 12.35 -15.20 -22.85
N TRP A 322 12.19 -15.77 -21.65
CA TRP A 322 11.65 -17.12 -21.47
C TRP A 322 10.22 -17.25 -22.00
N TYR A 323 9.39 -16.23 -21.75
CA TYR A 323 7.99 -16.20 -22.17
C TYR A 323 7.76 -15.46 -23.50
N ARG A 324 8.80 -15.20 -24.30
CA ARG A 324 8.72 -14.38 -25.53
C ARG A 324 7.63 -14.82 -26.52
N GLY A 325 7.31 -16.10 -26.59
CA GLY A 325 6.26 -16.64 -27.45
C GLY A 325 4.82 -16.38 -26.97
N CYS A 326 4.63 -15.85 -25.76
CA CYS A 326 3.30 -15.60 -25.17
C CYS A 326 2.83 -14.14 -25.38
N TYR A 327 3.69 -13.25 -25.88
CA TYR A 327 3.44 -11.81 -25.95
C TYR A 327 2.89 -11.35 -27.31
N GLY A 328 1.93 -12.08 -27.87
CA GLY A 328 1.33 -11.73 -29.18
C GLY A 328 0.60 -10.38 -29.20
N GLU A 329 0.16 -9.88 -28.05
CA GLU A 329 -0.50 -8.57 -27.89
C GLU A 329 0.49 -7.39 -27.82
N LEU A 330 1.77 -7.63 -27.50
CA LEU A 330 2.81 -6.60 -27.46
C LEU A 330 3.33 -6.33 -28.87
N ARG A 331 2.54 -5.58 -29.63
CA ARG A 331 2.94 -5.12 -30.97
C ARG A 331 3.86 -3.91 -30.86
N ALA A 332 4.86 -3.83 -31.73
CA ALA A 332 5.75 -2.67 -31.83
C ALA A 332 5.06 -1.52 -32.59
N THR A 333 4.01 -0.96 -32.00
CA THR A 333 3.21 0.13 -32.56
C THR A 333 3.46 1.42 -31.79
N LEU A 334 4.09 2.40 -32.44
CA LEU A 334 4.30 3.72 -31.83
C LEU A 334 3.06 4.60 -32.03
N SER A 335 2.53 5.13 -30.94
CA SER A 335 1.38 6.04 -30.96
C SER A 335 1.76 7.38 -30.34
N TRP A 336 1.64 8.46 -31.11
CA TRP A 336 1.86 9.81 -30.56
C TRP A 336 0.88 10.13 -29.42
N HIS A 337 -0.33 9.55 -29.44
CA HIS A 337 -1.29 9.68 -28.34
C HIS A 337 -0.74 9.05 -27.06
N ALA A 338 -0.07 7.90 -27.14
CA ALA A 338 0.55 7.25 -25.98
C ALA A 338 1.67 8.13 -25.40
N VAL A 339 2.51 8.73 -26.25
CA VAL A 339 3.56 9.66 -25.82
C VAL A 339 2.98 10.89 -25.12
N LEU A 340 1.96 11.55 -25.70
CA LEU A 340 1.30 12.69 -25.07
C LEU A 340 0.61 12.30 -23.75
N THR A 341 0.01 11.12 -23.70
CA THR A 341 -0.59 10.58 -22.49
C THR A 341 0.46 10.41 -21.39
N GLY A 342 1.63 9.86 -21.74
CA GLY A 342 2.77 9.74 -20.82
C GLY A 342 3.28 11.09 -20.31
N ALA A 343 3.34 12.10 -21.19
CA ALA A 343 3.70 13.47 -20.81
C ALA A 343 2.67 14.12 -19.87
N ALA A 344 1.38 13.89 -20.08
CA ALA A 344 0.32 14.37 -19.20
C ALA A 344 0.41 13.73 -17.80
N VAL A 345 0.68 12.42 -17.74
CA VAL A 345 0.89 11.72 -16.45
C VAL A 345 2.15 12.20 -15.75
N PHE A 346 3.23 12.49 -16.50
CA PHE A 346 4.43 13.12 -15.95
C PHE A 346 4.12 14.47 -15.28
N ALA A 347 3.36 15.35 -15.96
CA ALA A 347 2.98 16.64 -15.41
C ALA A 347 2.16 16.49 -14.12
N LEU A 348 1.20 15.57 -14.10
CA LEU A 348 0.42 15.23 -12.91
C LEU A 348 1.32 14.74 -11.76
N TRP A 349 2.29 13.88 -12.07
CA TRP A 349 3.20 13.31 -11.08
C TRP A 349 4.09 14.38 -10.44
N VAL A 350 4.69 15.26 -11.24
CA VAL A 350 5.53 16.36 -10.74
C VAL A 350 4.71 17.35 -9.92
N ALA A 351 3.51 17.73 -10.39
CA ALA A 351 2.65 18.66 -9.68
C ALA A 351 2.24 18.13 -8.29
N THR A 352 1.97 16.83 -8.16
CA THR A 352 1.62 16.21 -6.89
C THR A 352 2.83 15.89 -6.01
N ALA A 353 4.03 15.81 -6.57
CA ALA A 353 5.25 15.50 -5.84
C ALA A 353 5.77 16.67 -5.00
N GLN A 354 5.57 17.92 -5.43
CA GLN A 354 6.04 19.12 -4.71
C GLN A 354 5.32 19.35 -3.37
N ALA A 355 4.20 18.66 -3.14
CA ALA A 355 3.39 18.80 -1.94
C ALA A 355 3.84 17.93 -0.75
N LEU A 356 4.88 17.09 -0.90
CA LEU A 356 5.32 16.14 0.12
C LEU A 356 6.74 16.45 0.62
N PRO A 357 7.02 16.29 1.93
CA PRO A 357 8.37 16.44 2.48
C PRO A 357 9.36 15.48 1.81
N GLU A 358 10.61 15.92 1.64
CA GLU A 358 11.67 15.05 1.13
C GLU A 358 11.88 13.82 2.02
N ASN A 359 11.96 12.64 1.40
CA ASN A 359 12.20 11.40 2.11
C ASN A 359 13.70 11.27 2.45
N PRO A 360 14.10 11.17 3.73
CA PRO A 360 15.50 11.05 4.14
C PRO A 360 16.26 9.91 3.47
N SER A 361 15.61 8.78 3.16
CA SER A 361 16.25 7.65 2.48
C SER A 361 16.62 7.98 1.04
N VAL A 362 15.81 8.79 0.35
CA VAL A 362 16.07 9.24 -1.02
C VAL A 362 17.25 10.23 -1.03
N ALA A 363 17.32 11.12 -0.04
CA ALA A 363 18.44 12.02 0.12
C ALA A 363 19.76 11.27 0.44
N ALA A 364 19.70 10.19 1.23
CA ALA A 364 20.84 9.31 1.49
C ALA A 364 21.30 8.58 0.21
N ALA A 365 20.39 7.96 -0.52
CA ALA A 365 20.69 7.28 -1.78
C ALA A 365 21.31 8.22 -2.83
N ALA A 366 20.79 9.44 -2.96
CA ALA A 366 21.35 10.45 -3.86
C ALA A 366 22.79 10.85 -3.47
N ARG A 367 23.09 10.90 -2.17
CA ARG A 367 24.44 11.17 -1.66
C ARG A 367 25.40 10.04 -1.99
N GLU A 368 24.99 8.79 -1.73
CA GLU A 368 25.78 7.60 -2.05
C GLU A 368 26.09 7.51 -3.54
N PHE A 369 25.10 7.79 -4.40
CA PHE A 369 25.29 7.84 -5.85
C PHE A 369 26.36 8.88 -6.25
N ARG A 370 26.32 10.09 -5.69
CA ARG A 370 27.30 11.15 -5.98
C ARG A 370 28.73 10.82 -5.54
N THR A 371 28.88 9.97 -4.52
CA THR A 371 30.19 9.53 -4.01
C THR A 371 30.72 8.27 -4.68
N MET A 372 29.95 7.66 -5.57
CA MET A 372 30.31 6.41 -6.24
C MET A 372 31.38 6.65 -7.31
N ALA A 373 32.27 5.67 -7.52
CA ALA A 373 33.26 5.73 -8.59
C ALA A 373 32.58 5.96 -9.95
N PRO A 374 33.06 6.88 -10.81
CA PRO A 374 32.40 7.24 -12.06
C PRO A 374 31.96 6.07 -12.96
N PRO A 375 32.77 5.01 -13.21
CA PRO A 375 32.33 3.89 -14.04
C PRO A 375 31.18 3.09 -13.40
N LEU A 376 31.19 2.96 -12.07
CA LEU A 376 30.15 2.24 -11.34
C LEU A 376 28.85 3.06 -11.29
N ALA A 377 28.95 4.38 -11.11
CA ALA A 377 27.81 5.29 -11.15
C ALA A 377 27.16 5.29 -12.53
N ALA A 378 27.95 5.34 -13.60
CA ALA A 378 27.46 5.27 -14.98
C ALA A 378 26.77 3.93 -15.27
N ALA A 379 27.38 2.81 -14.88
CA ALA A 379 26.78 1.49 -15.03
C ALA A 379 25.46 1.37 -14.25
N TRP A 380 25.44 1.78 -12.98
CA TRP A 380 24.24 1.77 -12.15
C TRP A 380 23.14 2.63 -12.76
N LEU A 381 23.47 3.84 -13.22
CA LEU A 381 22.50 4.74 -13.85
C LEU A 381 21.95 4.16 -15.15
N ALA A 382 22.80 3.54 -15.98
CA ALA A 382 22.35 2.87 -17.21
C ALA A 382 21.33 1.76 -16.91
N PHE A 383 21.60 0.91 -15.92
CA PHE A 383 20.63 -0.09 -15.47
C PHE A 383 19.38 0.54 -14.85
N ARG A 384 19.51 1.64 -14.10
CA ARG A 384 18.37 2.35 -13.52
C ARG A 384 17.45 2.92 -14.61
N LEU A 385 18.03 3.51 -15.65
CA LEU A 385 17.31 4.03 -16.82
C LEU A 385 16.65 2.91 -17.62
N ALA A 386 17.40 1.87 -17.99
CA ALA A 386 16.84 0.71 -18.69
C ALA A 386 15.72 0.04 -17.87
N GLY A 387 15.94 -0.03 -16.56
CA GLY A 387 14.96 -0.50 -15.59
C GLY A 387 13.65 0.26 -15.66
N ALA A 388 13.73 1.57 -15.41
CA ALA A 388 12.59 2.47 -15.29
C ALA A 388 11.87 2.73 -16.64
N ILE A 389 12.60 2.77 -17.75
CA ILE A 389 12.02 3.13 -19.06
C ILE A 389 11.53 1.89 -19.82
N VAL A 390 12.17 0.74 -19.64
CA VAL A 390 11.87 -0.47 -20.43
C VAL A 390 11.26 -1.56 -19.56
N THR A 391 12.02 -2.11 -18.61
CA THR A 391 11.60 -3.35 -17.94
C THR A 391 10.40 -3.15 -17.01
N VAL A 392 10.38 -2.06 -16.24
CA VAL A 392 9.29 -1.77 -15.29
C VAL A 392 7.98 -1.51 -16.03
N PRO A 393 7.89 -0.59 -17.01
CA PRO A 393 6.65 -0.37 -17.77
C PRO A 393 6.11 -1.66 -18.40
N ILE A 394 6.97 -2.48 -18.99
CA ILE A 394 6.54 -3.75 -19.58
C ILE A 394 6.00 -4.70 -18.50
N ALA A 395 6.74 -4.90 -17.40
CA ALA A 395 6.34 -5.80 -16.33
C ALA A 395 5.04 -5.36 -15.65
N GLU A 396 4.91 -4.06 -15.36
CA GLU A 396 3.74 -3.52 -14.69
C GLU A 396 2.51 -3.53 -15.59
N GLU A 397 2.62 -3.10 -16.86
CA GLU A 397 1.44 -3.10 -17.74
C GLU A 397 1.00 -4.51 -18.13
N LEU A 398 1.92 -5.48 -18.26
CA LEU A 398 1.57 -6.90 -18.37
C LEU A 398 0.76 -7.37 -17.17
N ALA A 399 1.22 -7.10 -15.94
CA ALA A 399 0.55 -7.57 -14.74
C ALA A 399 -0.79 -6.88 -14.48
N PHE A 400 -0.86 -5.56 -14.69
CA PHE A 400 -2.02 -4.76 -14.35
C PHE A 400 -3.05 -4.73 -15.48
N ARG A 401 -2.68 -4.26 -16.68
CA ARG A 401 -3.63 -4.08 -17.80
C ARG A 401 -3.80 -5.36 -18.59
N GLY A 402 -2.69 -6.07 -18.79
CA GLY A 402 -2.66 -7.35 -19.46
C GLY A 402 -3.32 -8.46 -18.65
N TYR A 403 -3.18 -8.50 -17.33
CA TYR A 403 -3.75 -9.58 -16.52
C TYR A 403 -4.86 -9.10 -15.57
N LEU A 404 -4.54 -8.31 -14.55
CA LEU A 404 -5.44 -8.03 -13.44
C LEU A 404 -6.77 -7.39 -13.89
N ALA A 405 -6.70 -6.36 -14.73
CA ALA A 405 -7.88 -5.63 -15.20
C ALA A 405 -8.87 -6.54 -15.94
N ARG A 406 -8.37 -7.55 -16.65
CA ARG A 406 -9.19 -8.52 -17.38
C ARG A 406 -9.65 -9.67 -16.48
N ARG A 407 -8.75 -10.17 -15.63
CA ARG A 407 -8.96 -11.32 -14.75
C ARG A 407 -10.03 -11.10 -13.68
N VAL A 408 -10.22 -9.85 -13.26
CA VAL A 408 -11.30 -9.44 -12.34
C VAL A 408 -12.67 -9.77 -12.90
N THR A 409 -12.83 -9.75 -14.24
CA THR A 409 -14.14 -9.94 -14.89
C THR A 409 -14.30 -11.34 -15.48
N ASN A 410 -13.24 -11.93 -16.04
CA ASN A 410 -13.28 -13.27 -16.62
C ASN A 410 -12.13 -14.14 -16.10
N ARG A 411 -12.38 -15.43 -15.88
CA ARG A 411 -11.33 -16.40 -15.49
C ARG A 411 -10.30 -16.57 -16.61
N ASP A 412 -10.78 -16.68 -17.85
CA ASP A 412 -9.94 -16.57 -19.04
C ASP A 412 -9.79 -15.09 -19.38
N PHE A 413 -8.69 -14.50 -18.90
CA PHE A 413 -8.44 -13.08 -19.06
C PHE A 413 -8.14 -12.69 -20.51
N LEU A 414 -7.66 -13.63 -21.35
CA LEU A 414 -7.38 -13.35 -22.76
C LEU A 414 -8.66 -13.29 -23.61
N ALA A 415 -9.75 -13.90 -23.14
CA ALA A 415 -11.07 -13.78 -23.76
C ALA A 415 -11.66 -12.35 -23.67
N VAL A 416 -11.11 -11.48 -22.81
CA VAL A 416 -11.53 -10.09 -22.69
C VAL A 416 -10.65 -9.21 -23.60
N PRO A 417 -11.18 -8.68 -24.71
CA PRO A 417 -10.39 -7.80 -25.57
C PRO A 417 -10.13 -6.47 -24.84
N LEU A 418 -8.94 -5.90 -25.05
CA LEU A 418 -8.53 -4.64 -24.41
C LEU A 418 -9.48 -3.46 -24.74
N THR A 419 -10.08 -3.45 -25.94
CA THR A 419 -11.07 -2.43 -26.36
C THR A 419 -12.34 -2.45 -25.50
N ALA A 420 -12.74 -3.63 -25.03
CA ALA A 420 -13.92 -3.83 -24.20
C ALA A 420 -13.58 -4.01 -22.72
N MET A 421 -12.42 -3.53 -22.27
CA MET A 421 -12.00 -3.66 -20.88
C MET A 421 -13.05 -3.03 -19.95
N PRO A 422 -13.62 -3.82 -19.00
CA PRO A 422 -14.73 -3.39 -18.19
C PRO A 422 -14.29 -2.44 -17.07
N TRP A 423 -15.14 -1.48 -16.71
CA TRP A 423 -14.84 -0.46 -15.70
C TRP A 423 -14.45 -1.02 -14.33
N PRO A 424 -15.09 -2.07 -13.78
CA PRO A 424 -14.64 -2.67 -12.53
C PRO A 424 -13.18 -3.13 -12.57
N GLY A 425 -12.77 -3.76 -13.68
CA GLY A 425 -11.40 -4.19 -13.90
C GLY A 425 -10.41 -3.03 -13.97
N ILE A 426 -10.77 -1.97 -14.70
CA ILE A 426 -9.98 -0.73 -14.81
C ILE A 426 -9.78 -0.09 -13.42
N ILE A 427 -10.84 0.04 -12.63
CA ILE A 427 -10.79 0.68 -11.31
C ILE A 427 -9.94 -0.17 -10.36
N VAL A 428 -10.22 -1.48 -10.24
CA VAL A 428 -9.48 -2.37 -9.35
C VAL A 428 -7.99 -2.41 -9.71
N SER A 429 -7.67 -2.56 -11.00
CA SER A 429 -6.29 -2.58 -11.46
C SER A 429 -5.57 -1.25 -11.21
N SER A 430 -6.27 -0.12 -11.34
CA SER A 430 -5.66 1.21 -11.15
C SER A 430 -5.42 1.51 -9.67
N LEU A 431 -6.36 1.15 -8.80
CA LEU A 431 -6.17 1.25 -7.35
C LEU A 431 -5.04 0.34 -6.86
N ALA A 432 -4.97 -0.90 -7.38
CA ALA A 432 -3.88 -1.83 -7.06
C ALA A 432 -2.51 -1.30 -7.53
N PHE A 433 -2.45 -0.72 -8.73
CA PHE A 433 -1.25 -0.05 -9.23
C PHE A 433 -0.85 1.13 -8.33
N GLY A 434 -1.80 1.98 -7.95
CA GLY A 434 -1.54 3.10 -7.05
C GLY A 434 -1.05 2.66 -5.67
N ALA A 435 -1.57 1.56 -5.12
CA ALA A 435 -1.16 1.03 -3.82
C ALA A 435 0.31 0.57 -3.76
N LEU A 436 0.95 0.29 -4.91
CA LEU A 436 2.39 -0.01 -4.96
C LEU A 436 3.28 1.24 -4.88
N HIS A 437 2.69 2.42 -5.06
CA HIS A 437 3.43 3.67 -5.11
C HIS A 437 3.29 4.44 -3.80
N ASN A 438 4.33 5.18 -3.42
CA ASN A 438 4.29 6.07 -2.26
C ASN A 438 3.19 7.14 -2.38
N ARG A 439 2.79 7.49 -3.61
CA ARG A 439 1.74 8.46 -3.93
C ARG A 439 0.50 7.74 -4.44
N ILE A 440 -0.27 7.14 -3.52
CA ILE A 440 -1.39 6.24 -3.87
C ILE A 440 -2.38 6.88 -4.85
N LEU A 441 -2.76 8.15 -4.62
CA LEU A 441 -3.72 8.85 -5.50
C LEU A 441 -3.13 9.13 -6.89
N ALA A 442 -1.89 9.63 -6.96
CA ALA A 442 -1.23 9.92 -8.24
C ALA A 442 -0.97 8.64 -9.04
N GLY A 443 -0.51 7.57 -8.37
CA GLY A 443 -0.34 6.25 -8.97
C GLY A 443 -1.68 5.67 -9.45
N SER A 444 -2.76 5.83 -8.68
CA SER A 444 -4.09 5.37 -9.11
C SER A 444 -4.59 6.12 -10.34
N ALA A 445 -4.37 7.44 -10.40
CA ALA A 445 -4.71 8.25 -11.56
C ALA A 445 -3.87 7.91 -12.79
N ALA A 446 -2.55 7.73 -12.64
CA ALA A 446 -1.67 7.25 -13.70
C ALA A 446 -2.14 5.89 -14.24
N GLY A 447 -2.45 4.97 -13.34
CA GLY A 447 -2.97 3.66 -13.69
C GLY A 447 -4.29 3.72 -14.47
N LEU A 448 -5.20 4.61 -14.09
CA LEU A 448 -6.44 4.82 -14.83
C LEU A 448 -6.15 5.31 -16.25
N VAL A 449 -5.26 6.29 -16.37
CA VAL A 449 -4.87 6.86 -17.66
C VAL A 449 -4.21 5.82 -18.58
N TYR A 450 -3.30 4.99 -18.06
CA TYR A 450 -2.68 3.91 -18.82
C TYR A 450 -3.70 2.85 -19.26
N ALA A 451 -4.67 2.50 -18.40
CA ALA A 451 -5.76 1.60 -18.78
C ALA A 451 -6.61 2.17 -19.92
N LEU A 452 -6.90 3.47 -19.90
CA LEU A 452 -7.63 4.14 -20.97
C LEU A 452 -6.82 4.22 -22.27
N ALA A 453 -5.50 4.40 -22.19
CA ALA A 453 -4.61 4.36 -23.34
C ALA A 453 -4.66 2.98 -24.03
N ALA A 454 -4.52 1.88 -23.27
CA ALA A 454 -4.65 0.54 -23.80
C ALA A 454 -6.04 0.26 -24.40
N ARG A 455 -7.10 0.73 -23.72
CA ARG A 455 -8.48 0.50 -24.15
C ARG A 455 -8.82 1.21 -25.46
N ARG A 456 -8.27 2.40 -25.71
CA ARG A 456 -8.63 3.23 -26.88
C ARG A 456 -8.39 2.51 -28.20
N ARG A 457 -7.22 1.88 -28.37
CA ARG A 457 -6.84 1.14 -29.59
C ARG A 457 -6.88 -0.37 -29.43
N GLY A 458 -7.08 -0.87 -28.21
CA GLY A 458 -6.98 -2.29 -27.92
C GLY A 458 -5.54 -2.80 -27.94
N GLU A 459 -4.58 -1.94 -27.65
CA GLU A 459 -3.16 -2.25 -27.74
C GLU A 459 -2.48 -2.05 -26.39
N LEU A 460 -1.89 -3.12 -25.85
CA LEU A 460 -1.16 -3.03 -24.58
C LEU A 460 0.10 -2.16 -24.71
N SER A 461 0.68 -2.09 -25.91
CA SER A 461 1.81 -1.22 -26.22
C SER A 461 1.53 0.25 -25.97
N ASP A 462 0.30 0.73 -26.14
CA ASP A 462 -0.05 2.14 -25.86
C ASP A 462 0.09 2.47 -24.36
N ALA A 463 -0.28 1.54 -23.46
CA ALA A 463 -0.06 1.71 -22.03
C ALA A 463 1.44 1.65 -21.69
N VAL A 464 2.17 0.68 -22.26
CA VAL A 464 3.61 0.52 -22.04
C VAL A 464 4.37 1.76 -22.50
N ILE A 465 4.05 2.31 -23.68
CA ILE A 465 4.70 3.50 -24.23
C ILE A 465 4.35 4.73 -23.39
N ALA A 466 3.09 4.91 -22.99
CA ALA A 466 2.70 6.01 -22.13
C ALA A 466 3.47 5.98 -20.80
N HIS A 467 3.55 4.81 -20.18
CA HIS A 467 4.27 4.61 -18.93
C HIS A 467 5.80 4.79 -19.10
N ALA A 468 6.39 4.19 -20.13
CA ALA A 468 7.80 4.40 -20.48
C ALA A 468 8.13 5.87 -20.73
N THR A 469 7.24 6.60 -21.41
CA THR A 469 7.39 8.05 -21.65
C THR A 469 7.34 8.82 -20.33
N THR A 470 6.39 8.51 -19.44
CA THR A 470 6.35 9.12 -18.10
C THR A 470 7.67 8.92 -17.36
N ASN A 471 8.19 7.69 -17.35
CA ASN A 471 9.43 7.36 -16.63
C ASN A 471 10.67 7.99 -17.28
N ALA A 472 10.72 8.09 -18.61
CA ALA A 472 11.79 8.77 -19.32
C ALA A 472 11.83 10.27 -18.99
N LEU A 473 10.67 10.92 -18.95
CA LEU A 473 10.56 12.34 -18.57
C LEU A 473 10.90 12.56 -17.09
N LEU A 474 10.47 11.67 -16.20
CA LEU A 474 10.86 11.71 -14.78
C LEU A 474 12.37 11.55 -14.61
N ALA A 475 12.98 10.59 -15.32
CA ALA A 475 14.43 10.39 -15.28
C ALA A 475 15.18 11.62 -15.77
N ALA A 476 14.77 12.21 -16.91
CA ALA A 476 15.36 13.45 -17.42
C ALA A 476 15.21 14.60 -16.41
N TYR A 477 14.00 14.77 -15.84
CA TYR A 477 13.73 15.79 -14.84
C TYR A 477 14.63 15.66 -13.61
N VAL A 478 14.83 14.45 -13.07
CA VAL A 478 15.72 14.24 -11.92
C VAL A 478 17.18 14.49 -12.26
N LEU A 479 17.64 14.05 -13.43
CA LEU A 479 19.02 14.26 -13.84
C LEU A 479 19.33 15.76 -14.07
N ILE A 480 18.34 16.55 -14.50
CA ILE A 480 18.49 18.00 -14.71
C ILE A 480 18.37 18.78 -13.39
N THR A 481 17.36 18.47 -12.58
CA THR A 481 17.02 19.28 -11.39
C THR A 481 17.71 18.80 -10.12
N GLY A 482 18.25 17.58 -10.11
CA GLY A 482 18.74 16.92 -8.91
C GLY A 482 17.64 16.49 -7.92
N ASN A 483 16.36 16.65 -8.25
CA ASN A 483 15.25 16.29 -7.36
C ASN A 483 14.93 14.78 -7.43
N TRP A 484 15.69 13.97 -6.70
CA TRP A 484 15.49 12.51 -6.65
C TRP A 484 14.16 12.09 -6.02
N GLY A 485 13.46 12.99 -5.30
CA GLY A 485 12.18 12.71 -4.63
C GLY A 485 11.03 12.41 -5.58
N VAL A 486 11.13 12.77 -6.86
CA VAL A 486 10.11 12.43 -7.86
C VAL A 486 10.33 11.06 -8.52
N TRP A 487 11.51 10.46 -8.34
CA TRP A 487 11.92 9.20 -8.98
C TRP A 487 12.02 8.07 -7.96
N GLY A 488 10.87 7.68 -7.42
CA GLY A 488 10.72 6.70 -6.35
C GLY A 488 9.74 5.60 -6.70
#